data_AF-A0A561B9C8-F1
#
_entry.id   AF-A0A561B9C8-F1
#
_cell.length_a   1.000
_cell.length_b   1.000
_cell.length_c   1.000
_cell.angle_alpha   90.00
_cell.angle_beta   90.00
_cell.angle_gamma   90.00
#
_symmetry.space_group_name_H-M   'P 1'
#
loop_
_entity.id
_entity.type
_entity.pdbx_description
1 polymer ?
#
loop_
_entity_poly.entity_id
_entity_poly.type
_entity_poly.pdbx_seq_one_letter_code
_entity_poly.pdbx_strand_id
1 'polypeptide(L)'
;MPPQPTLTDGELTLRPWRDEDVDVAHELADDEMVRWFGLPANAPRSRLAAAVERWRQGYADDRSVVNFVVELAGATGPVGSVQIRRLSPGVGGVTWTTYKPYRGQRVAQRAVRLLVVYAFGELGLDRLQVEVDPENRASARIAIRSGFRREGLLRGGAFRHGERRDVAVYGLRRDDPRADTLSGWTALMDSVLPKKRVIAHVVVRDTGGRVLLCQVSYKKDLELPGGVVEPDEDPATGATREMEEELGVALPIQGILAIDWLPRWEGWGDAIEILYDGGVHAPALLEELQPDGFEILGLGWYRPEDLAGVVSPLNARRLPSLLANPGALHNLRDGSPF
;
A
#
# COMPACT_ATOMS: atom_id res chain seq x y z
N MET A 1 -39.00 10.91 -8.20
CA MET A 1 -37.66 10.64 -8.75
C MET A 1 -37.80 9.83 -10.03
N PRO A 2 -36.93 9.98 -11.04
CA PRO A 2 -36.99 9.14 -12.23
C PRO A 2 -36.69 7.67 -11.86
N PRO A 3 -37.21 6.70 -12.64
CA PRO A 3 -36.93 5.28 -12.40
C PRO A 3 -35.44 4.98 -12.53
N GLN A 4 -34.99 3.90 -11.90
CA GLN A 4 -33.61 3.44 -12.04
C GLN A 4 -33.31 3.15 -13.51
N PRO A 5 -32.25 3.76 -14.10
CA PRO A 5 -31.99 3.61 -15.53
C PRO A 5 -31.48 2.22 -15.87
N THR A 6 -31.33 1.95 -17.16
CA THR A 6 -30.51 0.85 -17.67
C THR A 6 -29.30 1.44 -18.36
N LEU A 7 -28.11 0.94 -18.02
CA LEU A 7 -26.82 1.41 -18.55
C LEU A 7 -26.25 0.32 -19.45
N THR A 8 -25.59 0.66 -20.54
CA THR A 8 -24.98 -0.33 -21.45
C THR A 8 -23.73 0.20 -22.12
N ASP A 9 -22.78 -0.69 -22.40
CA ASP A 9 -21.64 -0.44 -23.28
C ASP A 9 -21.81 -1.12 -24.66
N GLY A 10 -23.02 -1.61 -24.96
CA GLY A 10 -23.37 -2.33 -26.19
C GLY A 10 -23.48 -3.85 -26.00
N GLU A 11 -22.53 -4.47 -25.29
CA GLU A 11 -22.56 -5.93 -25.04
C GLU A 11 -22.85 -6.28 -23.57
N LEU A 12 -22.50 -5.39 -22.64
CA LEU A 12 -22.77 -5.55 -21.22
C LEU A 12 -23.81 -4.53 -20.79
N THR A 13 -24.81 -5.00 -20.06
CA THR A 13 -25.94 -4.18 -19.60
C THR A 13 -26.05 -4.24 -18.08
N LEU A 14 -26.21 -3.07 -17.46
CA LEU A 14 -26.56 -2.90 -16.06
C LEU A 14 -28.03 -2.50 -15.99
N ARG A 15 -28.89 -3.37 -15.47
CA ARG A 15 -30.32 -3.09 -15.34
C ARG A 15 -30.81 -3.31 -13.91
N PRO A 16 -31.94 -2.69 -13.52
CA PRO A 16 -32.57 -2.96 -12.22
C PRO A 16 -32.92 -4.44 -12.06
N TRP A 17 -32.93 -4.89 -10.80
CA TRP A 17 -33.31 -6.26 -10.44
C TRP A 17 -34.79 -6.54 -10.69
N ARG A 18 -35.07 -7.70 -11.28
CA ARG A 18 -36.39 -8.32 -11.43
C ARG A 18 -36.52 -9.47 -10.44
N ASP A 19 -37.76 -9.93 -10.20
CA ASP A 19 -38.01 -10.99 -9.23
C ASP A 19 -37.45 -12.35 -9.69
N GLU A 20 -37.42 -12.59 -11.01
CA GLU A 20 -36.81 -13.76 -11.66
C GLU A 20 -35.28 -13.83 -11.46
N ASP A 21 -34.60 -12.69 -11.34
CA ASP A 21 -33.14 -12.66 -11.14
C ASP A 21 -32.74 -13.24 -9.78
N VAL A 22 -33.65 -13.18 -8.81
CA VAL A 22 -33.41 -13.71 -7.45
C VAL A 22 -33.20 -15.22 -7.51
N ASP A 23 -33.90 -15.93 -8.40
CA ASP A 23 -33.78 -17.39 -8.51
C ASP A 23 -32.40 -17.76 -9.07
N VAL A 24 -32.05 -17.15 -10.21
CA VAL A 24 -30.75 -17.37 -10.85
C VAL A 24 -29.59 -16.98 -9.92
N ALA A 25 -29.68 -15.83 -9.25
CA ALA A 25 -28.67 -15.37 -8.32
C ALA A 25 -28.52 -16.26 -7.08
N HIS A 26 -29.61 -16.87 -6.62
CA HIS A 26 -29.60 -17.81 -5.50
C HIS A 26 -28.94 -19.13 -5.90
N GLU A 27 -29.24 -19.66 -7.08
CA GLU A 27 -28.63 -20.87 -7.62
C GLU A 27 -27.12 -20.71 -7.93
N LEU A 28 -26.72 -19.51 -8.38
CA LEU A 28 -25.32 -19.20 -8.71
C LEU A 28 -24.47 -18.72 -7.53
N ALA A 29 -25.05 -18.66 -6.32
CA ALA A 29 -24.30 -18.34 -5.11
C ALA A 29 -23.28 -19.46 -4.80
N ASP A 30 -22.05 -19.07 -4.44
CA ASP A 30 -20.98 -20.03 -4.19
C ASP A 30 -20.12 -19.67 -2.96
N ASP A 31 -19.22 -20.59 -2.60
CA ASP A 31 -18.35 -20.47 -1.43
C ASP A 31 -17.44 -19.23 -1.48
N GLU A 32 -17.05 -18.78 -2.67
CA GLU A 32 -16.25 -17.56 -2.81
C GLU A 32 -17.06 -16.32 -2.41
N MET A 33 -18.33 -16.24 -2.81
CA MET A 33 -19.23 -15.18 -2.36
C MET A 33 -19.48 -15.25 -0.85
N VAL A 34 -19.73 -16.45 -0.32
CA VAL A 34 -19.90 -16.67 1.13
C VAL A 34 -18.69 -16.19 1.91
N ARG A 35 -17.48 -16.59 1.48
CA ARG A 35 -16.21 -16.19 2.08
C ARG A 35 -16.06 -14.68 2.10
N TRP A 36 -16.14 -14.02 0.93
CA TRP A 36 -15.76 -12.61 0.82
C TRP A 36 -16.81 -11.63 1.29
N PHE A 37 -18.10 -11.97 1.23
CA PHE A 37 -19.17 -11.09 1.72
C PHE A 37 -19.59 -11.35 3.16
N GLY A 38 -19.03 -12.39 3.82
CA GLY A 38 -19.47 -12.78 5.16
C GLY A 38 -20.93 -13.23 5.18
N LEU A 39 -21.43 -13.76 4.06
CA LEU A 39 -22.81 -14.24 3.97
C LEU A 39 -22.93 -15.58 4.70
N PRO A 40 -24.09 -15.91 5.28
CA PRO A 40 -24.33 -17.26 5.78
C PRO A 40 -24.27 -18.25 4.62
N ALA A 41 -23.58 -19.37 4.81
CA ALA A 41 -23.69 -20.51 3.90
C ALA A 41 -25.16 -20.94 3.79
N ASN A 42 -25.61 -21.29 2.59
CA ASN A 42 -26.99 -21.72 2.31
C ASN A 42 -28.07 -20.71 2.74
N ALA A 43 -27.78 -19.41 2.64
CA ALA A 43 -28.77 -18.37 2.89
C ALA A 43 -30.03 -18.61 2.03
N PRO A 44 -31.25 -18.62 2.63
CA PRO A 44 -32.46 -18.97 1.89
C PRO A 44 -32.77 -17.91 0.82
N ARG A 45 -33.37 -18.34 -0.30
CA ARG A 45 -33.87 -17.46 -1.37
C ARG A 45 -34.60 -16.22 -0.84
N SER A 46 -35.47 -16.39 0.16
CA SER A 46 -36.26 -15.32 0.77
C SER A 46 -35.42 -14.17 1.33
N ARG A 47 -34.19 -14.45 1.80
CA ARG A 47 -33.25 -13.42 2.28
C ARG A 47 -32.75 -12.54 1.14
N LEU A 48 -32.46 -13.14 -0.02
CA LEU A 48 -32.07 -12.39 -1.22
C LEU A 48 -33.24 -11.59 -1.78
N ALA A 49 -34.44 -12.18 -1.86
CA ALA A 49 -35.66 -11.48 -2.28
C ALA A 49 -35.91 -10.24 -1.40
N ALA A 50 -35.84 -10.40 -0.08
CA ALA A 50 -35.98 -9.28 0.85
C ALA A 50 -34.85 -8.23 0.72
N ALA A 51 -33.64 -8.65 0.35
CA ALA A 51 -32.54 -7.71 0.10
C ALA A 51 -32.77 -6.89 -1.17
N VAL A 52 -33.25 -7.51 -2.24
CA VAL A 52 -33.62 -6.85 -3.50
C VAL A 52 -34.71 -5.82 -3.26
N GLU A 53 -35.74 -6.15 -2.48
CA GLU A 53 -36.80 -5.19 -2.16
C GLU A 53 -36.27 -3.98 -1.37
N ARG A 54 -35.41 -4.21 -0.37
CA ARG A 54 -34.74 -3.11 0.35
C ARG A 54 -33.89 -2.24 -0.57
N TRP A 55 -33.25 -2.81 -1.59
CA TRP A 55 -32.48 -2.03 -2.56
C TRP A 55 -33.37 -1.19 -3.46
N ARG A 56 -34.51 -1.73 -3.91
CA ARG A 56 -35.52 -0.98 -4.69
C ARG A 56 -36.08 0.19 -3.89
N GLN A 57 -36.44 -0.04 -2.62
CA GLN A 57 -36.91 1.00 -1.72
C GLN A 57 -35.82 2.08 -1.49
N GLY A 58 -34.60 1.68 -1.14
CA GLY A 58 -33.48 2.62 -0.97
C GLY A 58 -33.15 3.42 -2.24
N TYR A 59 -33.39 2.86 -3.43
CA TYR A 59 -33.31 3.63 -4.66
C TYR A 59 -34.43 4.67 -4.77
N ALA A 60 -35.68 4.24 -4.55
CA ALA A 60 -36.88 5.06 -4.72
C ALA A 60 -36.95 6.24 -3.74
N ASP A 61 -36.50 6.03 -2.51
CA ASP A 61 -36.59 7.02 -1.44
C ASP A 61 -35.55 8.14 -1.63
N ASP A 62 -34.26 7.81 -1.78
CA ASP A 62 -33.18 8.79 -1.74
C ASP A 62 -31.91 8.41 -2.53
N ARG A 63 -31.95 7.30 -3.29
CA ARG A 63 -30.79 6.70 -3.96
C ARG A 63 -29.66 6.34 -2.99
N SER A 64 -29.97 6.03 -1.73
CA SER A 64 -28.99 5.54 -0.74
C SER A 64 -28.39 4.20 -1.15
N VAL A 65 -29.13 3.41 -1.94
CA VAL A 65 -28.65 2.18 -2.55
C VAL A 65 -29.06 2.15 -4.02
N VAL A 66 -28.09 1.90 -4.90
CA VAL A 66 -28.33 1.64 -6.32
C VAL A 66 -27.71 0.29 -6.64
N ASN A 67 -28.53 -0.68 -7.05
CA ASN A 67 -28.05 -2.03 -7.35
C ASN A 67 -28.53 -2.46 -8.74
N PHE A 68 -27.62 -2.97 -9.56
CA PHE A 68 -27.89 -3.50 -10.88
C PHE A 68 -27.54 -4.98 -10.93
N VAL A 69 -28.33 -5.75 -11.66
CA VAL A 69 -27.83 -7.01 -12.23
C VAL A 69 -27.00 -6.70 -13.46
N VAL A 70 -26.02 -7.55 -13.73
CA VAL A 70 -25.15 -7.47 -14.91
C VAL A 70 -25.60 -8.55 -15.90
N GLU A 71 -25.89 -8.14 -17.12
CA GLU A 71 -26.15 -9.04 -18.26
C GLU A 71 -25.02 -8.92 -19.29
N LEU A 72 -24.72 -10.02 -19.97
CA LEU A 72 -23.72 -10.09 -21.03
C LEU A 72 -24.35 -10.70 -22.28
N ALA A 73 -24.07 -10.11 -23.44
CA ALA A 73 -24.52 -10.64 -24.72
C ALA A 73 -24.13 -12.12 -24.89
N GLY A 74 -25.12 -12.96 -25.22
CA GLY A 74 -24.95 -14.41 -25.38
C GLY A 74 -25.07 -15.23 -24.09
N ALA A 75 -25.17 -14.60 -22.91
CA ALA A 75 -25.50 -15.30 -21.67
C ALA A 75 -27.02 -15.52 -21.53
N THR A 76 -27.43 -16.62 -20.92
CA THR A 76 -28.84 -17.00 -20.74
C THR A 76 -29.49 -16.41 -19.47
N GLY A 77 -28.78 -15.52 -18.76
CA GLY A 77 -29.24 -14.90 -17.52
C GLY A 77 -28.21 -13.92 -16.94
N PRO A 78 -28.47 -13.37 -15.75
CA PRO A 78 -27.54 -12.47 -15.09
C PRO A 78 -26.19 -13.16 -14.83
N VAL A 79 -25.11 -12.43 -15.08
CA VAL A 79 -23.72 -12.89 -14.92
C VAL A 79 -23.06 -12.36 -13.65
N GLY A 80 -23.76 -11.49 -12.93
CA GLY A 80 -23.31 -10.89 -11.68
C GLY A 80 -24.18 -9.71 -11.26
N SER A 81 -23.68 -8.92 -10.32
CA SER A 81 -24.32 -7.68 -9.86
C SER A 81 -23.29 -6.63 -9.48
N VAL A 82 -23.69 -5.37 -9.52
CA VAL A 82 -22.88 -4.24 -9.04
C VAL A 82 -23.76 -3.27 -8.25
N GLN A 83 -23.21 -2.71 -7.18
CA GLN A 83 -23.94 -1.83 -6.27
C GLN A 83 -23.11 -0.60 -5.91
N ILE A 84 -23.81 0.53 -5.76
CA ILE A 84 -23.37 1.68 -4.97
C ILE A 84 -24.24 1.78 -3.72
N ARG A 85 -23.61 1.99 -2.57
CA ARG A 85 -24.26 2.40 -1.32
C ARG A 85 -23.69 3.73 -0.87
N ARG A 86 -24.54 4.71 -0.53
CA ARG A 86 -24.06 5.98 0.05
C ARG A 86 -23.42 5.71 1.42
N LEU A 87 -22.19 6.16 1.60
CA LEU A 87 -21.44 6.03 2.86
C LEU A 87 -21.53 7.33 3.68
N SER A 88 -21.43 8.46 3.00
CA SER A 88 -21.56 9.80 3.55
C SER A 88 -22.00 10.76 2.43
N PRO A 89 -22.31 12.04 2.70
CA PRO A 89 -22.59 13.02 1.66
C PRO A 89 -21.47 13.05 0.61
N GLY A 90 -21.82 12.86 -0.67
CA GLY A 90 -20.87 12.85 -1.79
C GLY A 90 -20.03 11.57 -1.96
N VAL A 91 -20.11 10.59 -1.05
CA VAL A 91 -19.27 9.37 -1.08
C VAL A 91 -20.11 8.10 -1.25
N GLY A 92 -19.79 7.30 -2.28
CA GLY A 92 -20.41 6.00 -2.54
C GLY A 92 -19.46 4.82 -2.38
N GLY A 93 -19.88 3.80 -1.63
CA GLY A 93 -19.21 2.50 -1.54
C GLY A 93 -19.64 1.61 -2.70
N VAL A 94 -18.68 1.07 -3.45
CA VAL A 94 -18.91 0.20 -4.61
C VAL A 94 -18.65 -1.25 -4.24
N THR A 95 -19.59 -2.13 -4.54
CA THR A 95 -19.42 -3.58 -4.43
C THR A 95 -19.87 -4.29 -5.71
N TRP A 96 -19.30 -5.46 -6.00
CA TRP A 96 -19.67 -6.24 -7.17
C TRP A 96 -19.54 -7.74 -6.89
N THR A 97 -20.31 -8.51 -7.65
CA THR A 97 -20.24 -9.97 -7.69
C THR A 97 -20.18 -10.42 -9.14
N THR A 98 -19.36 -11.44 -9.43
CA THR A 98 -19.43 -12.17 -10.70
C THR A 98 -19.67 -13.64 -10.38
N TYR A 99 -20.70 -14.21 -10.99
CA TYR A 99 -21.05 -15.60 -10.78
C TYR A 99 -19.99 -16.51 -11.39
N LYS A 100 -19.80 -17.68 -10.77
CA LYS A 100 -18.68 -18.61 -11.05
C LYS A 100 -18.45 -18.89 -12.55
N PRO A 101 -19.46 -19.15 -13.40
CA PRO A 101 -19.24 -19.45 -14.82
C PRO A 101 -18.66 -18.28 -15.63
N TYR A 102 -18.79 -17.04 -15.14
CA TYR A 102 -18.47 -15.82 -15.88
C TYR A 102 -17.20 -15.11 -15.35
N ARG A 103 -16.53 -15.69 -14.35
CA ARG A 103 -15.27 -15.14 -13.81
C ARG A 103 -14.16 -15.20 -14.87
N GLY A 104 -13.21 -14.27 -14.79
CA GLY A 104 -12.09 -14.18 -15.74
C GLY A 104 -12.44 -13.50 -17.08
N GLN A 105 -13.72 -13.27 -17.39
CA GLN A 105 -14.18 -12.67 -18.66
C GLN A 105 -14.26 -11.13 -18.61
N ARG A 106 -13.61 -10.48 -17.62
CA ARG A 106 -13.62 -9.03 -17.40
C ARG A 106 -15.01 -8.38 -17.16
N VAL A 107 -16.03 -9.18 -16.91
CA VAL A 107 -17.42 -8.73 -16.62
C VAL A 107 -17.46 -7.67 -15.51
N ALA A 108 -16.92 -7.98 -14.33
CA ALA A 108 -16.92 -7.04 -13.21
C ALA A 108 -16.22 -5.71 -13.54
N GLN A 109 -15.09 -5.76 -14.25
CA GLN A 109 -14.34 -4.56 -14.62
C GLN A 109 -15.17 -3.64 -15.53
N ARG A 110 -15.83 -4.20 -16.54
CA ARG A 110 -16.72 -3.43 -17.45
C ARG A 110 -17.92 -2.87 -16.69
N ALA A 111 -18.56 -3.69 -15.86
CA ALA A 111 -19.70 -3.28 -15.04
C ALA A 111 -19.35 -2.16 -14.06
N VAL A 112 -18.22 -2.25 -13.36
CA VAL A 112 -17.76 -1.19 -12.44
C VAL A 112 -17.47 0.10 -13.20
N ARG A 113 -16.84 0.04 -14.38
CA ARG A 113 -16.58 1.25 -15.20
C ARG A 113 -17.86 1.96 -15.65
N LEU A 114 -18.88 1.21 -16.10
CA LEU A 114 -20.19 1.80 -16.42
C LEU A 114 -20.84 2.43 -15.18
N LEU A 115 -20.78 1.74 -14.04
CA LEU A 115 -21.32 2.22 -12.79
C LEU A 115 -20.64 3.50 -12.30
N VAL A 116 -19.32 3.62 -12.47
CA VAL A 116 -18.54 4.83 -12.15
C VAL A 116 -19.02 6.04 -12.95
N VAL A 117 -19.28 5.88 -14.26
CA VAL A 117 -19.78 6.98 -15.11
C VAL A 117 -21.14 7.46 -14.60
N TYR A 118 -22.05 6.54 -14.27
CA TYR A 118 -23.36 6.89 -13.71
C TYR A 118 -23.24 7.55 -12.33
N ALA A 119 -22.31 7.08 -11.49
CA ALA A 119 -22.09 7.61 -10.15
C ALA A 119 -21.67 9.09 -10.14
N PHE A 120 -20.70 9.43 -10.99
CA PHE A 120 -20.24 10.81 -11.12
C PHE A 120 -21.18 11.64 -11.98
N GLY A 121 -21.83 11.07 -12.98
CA GLY A 121 -22.83 11.78 -13.77
C GLY A 121 -24.12 12.03 -12.99
N GLU A 122 -25.03 11.07 -13.06
CA GLU A 122 -26.42 11.23 -12.61
C GLU A 122 -26.63 11.13 -11.10
N LEU A 123 -25.75 10.41 -10.37
CA LEU A 123 -25.83 10.38 -8.90
C LEU A 123 -25.15 11.57 -8.24
N GLY A 124 -24.34 12.35 -8.97
CA GLY A 124 -23.69 13.53 -8.42
C GLY A 124 -22.68 13.24 -7.31
N LEU A 125 -22.14 12.01 -7.22
CA LEU A 125 -21.13 11.67 -6.20
C LEU A 125 -19.79 12.33 -6.55
N ASP A 126 -18.99 12.65 -5.54
CA ASP A 126 -17.64 13.23 -5.73
C ASP A 126 -16.54 12.19 -5.57
N ARG A 127 -16.88 11.10 -4.88
CA ARG A 127 -15.93 10.04 -4.53
C ARG A 127 -16.60 8.68 -4.47
N LEU A 128 -15.87 7.68 -4.95
CA LEU A 128 -16.20 6.27 -4.79
C LEU A 128 -15.13 5.57 -3.96
N GLN A 129 -15.57 4.64 -3.13
CA GLN A 129 -14.73 3.82 -2.27
C GLN A 129 -14.99 2.34 -2.53
N VAL A 130 -13.94 1.55 -2.53
CA VAL A 130 -14.00 0.09 -2.58
C VAL A 130 -13.23 -0.45 -1.39
N GLU A 131 -13.84 -1.39 -0.69
CA GLU A 131 -13.21 -2.14 0.40
C GLU A 131 -13.02 -3.59 -0.04
N VAL A 132 -11.77 -4.05 -0.06
CA VAL A 132 -11.41 -5.40 -0.47
C VAL A 132 -10.59 -6.07 0.62
N ASP A 133 -10.88 -7.33 0.91
CA ASP A 133 -9.96 -8.16 1.70
C ASP A 133 -8.61 -8.28 0.94
N PRO A 134 -7.45 -7.97 1.55
CA PRO A 134 -6.16 -8.02 0.87
C PRO A 134 -5.83 -9.39 0.25
N GLU A 135 -6.37 -10.48 0.77
CA GLU A 135 -6.20 -11.83 0.20
C GLU A 135 -7.01 -12.03 -1.08
N ASN A 136 -8.07 -11.24 -1.30
CA ASN A 136 -8.88 -11.27 -2.52
C ASN A 136 -8.19 -10.49 -3.66
N ARG A 137 -7.11 -11.07 -4.17
CA ARG A 137 -6.34 -10.52 -5.29
C ARG A 137 -7.15 -10.36 -6.58
N ALA A 138 -8.26 -11.08 -6.75
CA ALA A 138 -9.14 -10.92 -7.91
C ALA A 138 -9.90 -9.60 -7.85
N SER A 139 -10.56 -9.31 -6.73
CA SER A 139 -11.27 -8.04 -6.51
C SER A 139 -10.32 -6.85 -6.44
N ALA A 140 -9.14 -6.99 -5.81
CA ALA A 140 -8.14 -5.93 -5.82
C ALA A 140 -7.74 -5.54 -7.26
N ARG A 141 -7.50 -6.53 -8.13
CA ARG A 141 -7.21 -6.27 -9.56
C ARG A 141 -8.37 -5.61 -10.29
N ILE A 142 -9.63 -5.94 -9.96
CA ILE A 142 -10.80 -5.29 -10.56
C ILE A 142 -10.89 -3.82 -10.14
N ALA A 143 -10.68 -3.51 -8.85
CA ALA A 143 -10.65 -2.13 -8.35
C ALA A 143 -9.61 -1.31 -9.12
N ILE A 144 -8.37 -1.79 -9.13
CA ILE A 144 -7.23 -1.14 -9.80
C ILE A 144 -7.52 -0.93 -11.28
N ARG A 145 -7.91 -1.98 -12.00
CA ARG A 145 -8.19 -1.88 -13.45
C ARG A 145 -9.46 -1.07 -13.78
N SER A 146 -10.28 -0.76 -12.79
CA SER A 146 -11.42 0.16 -12.93
C SER A 146 -11.07 1.60 -12.57
N GLY A 147 -9.81 1.88 -12.20
CA GLY A 147 -9.26 3.22 -11.95
C GLY A 147 -9.12 3.58 -10.48
N PHE A 148 -9.53 2.71 -9.56
CA PHE A 148 -9.43 2.99 -8.13
C PHE A 148 -7.98 2.85 -7.65
N ARG A 149 -7.49 3.85 -6.91
CA ARG A 149 -6.15 3.88 -6.32
C ARG A 149 -6.19 3.33 -4.91
N ARG A 150 -5.16 2.57 -4.52
CA ARG A 150 -5.07 2.06 -3.14
C ARG A 150 -4.66 3.20 -2.22
N GLU A 151 -5.39 3.37 -1.12
CA GLU A 151 -5.16 4.46 -0.17
C GLU A 151 -4.63 3.96 1.18
N GLY A 152 -4.95 2.72 1.55
CA GLY A 152 -4.49 2.20 2.82
C GLY A 152 -4.96 0.80 3.15
N LEU A 153 -4.65 0.40 4.38
CA LEU A 153 -5.03 -0.86 4.99
C LEU A 153 -5.64 -0.60 6.37
N LEU A 154 -6.92 -0.87 6.53
CA LEU A 154 -7.57 -0.84 7.83
C LEU A 154 -7.30 -2.17 8.54
N ARG A 155 -6.35 -2.18 9.47
CA ARG A 155 -6.04 -3.37 10.28
C ARG A 155 -7.26 -3.76 11.12
N GLY A 156 -7.77 -4.98 10.96
CA GLY A 156 -9.01 -5.41 11.60
C GLY A 156 -10.27 -4.58 11.23
N GLY A 157 -10.25 -3.93 10.07
CA GLY A 157 -11.32 -3.02 9.62
C GLY A 157 -12.68 -3.69 9.42
N ALA A 158 -12.71 -5.01 9.20
CA ALA A 158 -13.94 -5.79 9.08
C ALA A 158 -14.03 -6.89 10.14
N PHE A 159 -15.25 -7.24 10.52
CA PHE A 159 -15.53 -8.47 11.28
C PHE A 159 -16.30 -9.44 10.38
N ARG A 160 -15.68 -10.57 10.04
CA ARG A 160 -16.24 -11.59 9.14
C ARG A 160 -15.96 -12.97 9.70
N HIS A 161 -16.96 -13.85 9.68
CA HIS A 161 -16.83 -15.24 10.15
C HIS A 161 -16.23 -15.38 11.55
N GLY A 162 -16.59 -14.48 12.47
CA GLY A 162 -16.10 -14.51 13.86
C GLY A 162 -14.71 -13.87 14.09
N GLU A 163 -14.07 -13.35 13.04
CA GLU A 163 -12.71 -12.83 13.12
C GLU A 163 -12.59 -11.40 12.59
N ARG A 164 -11.65 -10.64 13.15
CA ARG A 164 -11.22 -9.35 12.60
C ARG A 164 -10.32 -9.61 11.39
N ARG A 165 -10.66 -8.98 10.26
CA ARG A 165 -9.93 -9.10 9.00
C ARG A 165 -9.50 -7.71 8.54
N ASP A 166 -8.33 -7.65 7.93
CA ASP A 166 -7.81 -6.44 7.32
C ASP A 166 -8.62 -6.06 6.08
N VAL A 167 -8.70 -4.76 5.81
CA VAL A 167 -9.42 -4.22 4.64
C VAL A 167 -8.51 -3.27 3.88
N ALA A 168 -8.19 -3.61 2.64
CA ALA A 168 -7.56 -2.68 1.71
C ALA A 168 -8.63 -1.72 1.17
N VAL A 169 -8.38 -0.42 1.34
CA VAL A 169 -9.27 0.65 0.88
C VAL A 169 -8.73 1.22 -0.43
N TYR A 170 -9.62 1.34 -1.41
CA TYR A 170 -9.33 1.97 -2.68
C TYR A 170 -10.31 3.12 -2.94
N GLY A 171 -9.80 4.25 -3.41
CA GLY A 171 -10.57 5.44 -3.73
C GLY A 171 -10.52 5.79 -5.21
N LEU A 172 -11.60 6.40 -5.70
CA LEU A 172 -11.63 7.08 -6.99
C LEU A 172 -12.40 8.39 -6.81
N ARG A 173 -11.80 9.51 -7.17
CA ARG A 173 -12.45 10.82 -7.16
C ARG A 173 -12.95 11.19 -8.55
N ARG A 174 -13.99 12.05 -8.59
CA ARG A 174 -14.54 12.60 -9.84
C ARG A 174 -13.47 13.31 -10.67
N ASP A 175 -12.52 13.98 -10.02
CA ASP A 175 -11.45 14.79 -10.63
C ASP A 175 -10.14 14.02 -10.86
N ASP A 176 -10.11 12.72 -10.55
CA ASP A 176 -8.93 11.91 -10.86
C ASP A 176 -8.75 11.78 -12.38
N PRO A 177 -7.51 11.90 -12.91
CA PRO A 177 -7.23 11.60 -14.30
C PRO A 177 -7.66 10.17 -14.63
N ARG A 178 -8.31 10.02 -15.81
CA ARG A 178 -8.84 8.73 -16.25
C ARG A 178 -7.72 7.70 -16.38
N ALA A 179 -7.98 6.47 -15.98
CA ALA A 179 -6.97 5.40 -15.97
C ALA A 179 -6.47 4.98 -17.36
N ASP A 180 -7.12 5.41 -18.44
CA ASP A 180 -6.70 5.24 -19.84
C ASP A 180 -5.75 6.36 -20.34
N THR A 181 -5.47 7.36 -19.51
CA THR A 181 -4.46 8.42 -19.76
C THR A 181 -3.13 8.06 -19.12
N LEU A 182 -2.03 8.65 -19.61
CA LEU A 182 -0.69 8.45 -19.02
C LEU A 182 -0.64 8.85 -17.54
N SER A 183 -1.13 10.04 -17.19
CA SER A 183 -1.13 10.52 -15.80
C SER A 183 -2.00 9.67 -14.89
N GLY A 184 -3.18 9.25 -15.36
CA GLY A 184 -4.05 8.36 -14.60
C GLY A 184 -3.45 6.97 -14.40
N TRP A 185 -2.81 6.41 -15.43
CA TRP A 185 -2.10 5.15 -15.33
C TRP A 185 -0.92 5.22 -14.36
N THR A 186 -0.09 6.27 -14.46
CA THR A 186 1.06 6.46 -13.56
C THR A 186 0.62 6.59 -12.10
N ALA A 187 -0.38 7.43 -11.80
CA ALA A 187 -0.88 7.60 -10.44
C ALA A 187 -1.53 6.31 -9.89
N LEU A 188 -2.20 5.55 -10.76
CA LEU A 188 -2.74 4.24 -10.41
C LEU A 188 -1.62 3.27 -10.03
N MET A 189 -0.58 3.16 -10.87
CA MET A 189 0.55 2.27 -10.62
C MET A 189 1.32 2.67 -9.35
N ASP A 190 1.61 3.95 -9.13
CA ASP A 190 2.29 4.41 -7.90
C ASP A 190 1.54 3.99 -6.63
N SER A 191 0.20 4.00 -6.66
CA SER A 191 -0.61 3.61 -5.50
C SER A 191 -0.50 2.13 -5.13
N VAL A 192 -0.06 1.26 -6.04
CA VAL A 192 -0.05 -0.20 -5.85
C VAL A 192 1.31 -0.85 -5.98
N LEU A 193 2.28 -0.18 -6.59
CA LEU A 193 3.63 -0.68 -6.70
C LEU A 193 4.29 -0.76 -5.30
N PRO A 194 5.16 -1.75 -5.07
CA PRO A 194 5.87 -1.85 -3.79
C PRO A 194 6.72 -0.60 -3.54
N LYS A 195 6.51 0.05 -2.40
CA LYS A 195 7.42 1.08 -1.88
C LYS A 195 8.38 0.42 -0.90
N LYS A 196 9.66 0.77 -0.98
CA LYS A 196 10.71 0.32 -0.06
C LYS A 196 11.10 1.50 0.80
N ARG A 197 11.37 1.25 2.08
CA ARG A 197 12.05 2.23 2.91
C ARG A 197 13.49 2.36 2.41
N VAL A 198 13.98 3.58 2.37
CA VAL A 198 15.39 3.87 2.12
C VAL A 198 16.02 4.39 3.42
N ILE A 199 17.20 3.91 3.73
CA ILE A 199 18.03 4.32 4.88
C ILE A 199 19.34 4.85 4.31
N ALA A 200 19.88 5.91 4.89
CA ALA A 200 21.14 6.50 4.46
C ALA A 200 22.01 6.75 5.69
N HIS A 201 23.10 5.98 5.82
CA HIS A 201 24.08 6.14 6.89
C HIS A 201 25.43 6.58 6.33
N VAL A 202 26.25 7.21 7.17
CA VAL A 202 27.57 7.70 6.81
C VAL A 202 28.64 7.00 7.65
N VAL A 203 29.62 6.39 6.98
CA VAL A 203 30.78 5.79 7.65
C VAL A 203 31.88 6.85 7.70
N VAL A 204 32.08 7.41 8.89
CA VAL A 204 33.15 8.38 9.17
C VAL A 204 34.30 7.66 9.85
N ARG A 205 35.53 7.90 9.38
CA ARG A 205 36.74 7.30 9.94
C ARG A 205 37.65 8.36 10.54
N ASP A 206 38.48 7.95 11.50
CA ASP A 206 39.60 8.78 11.93
C ASP A 206 40.92 8.37 11.29
N THR A 207 41.97 9.18 11.49
CA THR A 207 43.33 8.87 11.00
C THR A 207 43.94 7.59 11.58
N GLY A 208 43.35 7.02 12.63
CA GLY A 208 43.72 5.73 13.21
C GLY A 208 42.92 4.54 12.66
N GLY A 209 42.02 4.75 11.70
CA GLY A 209 41.17 3.71 11.12
C GLY A 209 39.96 3.32 11.99
N ARG A 210 39.67 4.07 13.06
CA ARG A 210 38.49 3.88 13.90
C ARG A 210 37.26 4.46 13.21
N VAL A 211 36.09 3.94 13.51
CA VAL A 211 34.79 4.39 12.99
C VAL A 211 34.07 5.21 14.04
N LEU A 212 33.46 6.32 13.61
CA LEU A 212 32.57 7.11 14.44
C LEU A 212 31.27 6.33 14.65
N LEU A 213 30.88 6.12 15.90
CA LEU A 213 29.59 5.53 16.23
C LEU A 213 28.82 6.41 17.21
N CYS A 214 27.50 6.36 17.08
CA CYS A 214 26.53 7.08 17.86
C CYS A 214 25.89 6.17 18.90
N GLN A 215 25.86 6.64 20.15
CA GLN A 215 25.06 6.03 21.21
C GLN A 215 23.64 6.58 21.12
N VAL A 216 22.67 5.72 20.81
CA VAL A 216 21.25 6.10 20.71
C VAL A 216 20.50 5.88 22.03
N SER A 217 19.38 6.57 22.23
CA SER A 217 18.60 6.55 23.49
C SER A 217 17.70 5.32 23.69
N TYR A 218 17.40 4.56 22.63
CA TYR A 218 16.35 3.53 22.64
C TYR A 218 16.86 2.07 22.56
N LYS A 219 18.16 1.84 22.31
CA LYS A 219 18.77 0.50 22.29
C LYS A 219 20.22 0.54 22.76
N LYS A 220 20.79 -0.64 22.99
CA LYS A 220 22.18 -0.79 23.47
C LYS A 220 23.21 -0.75 22.34
N ASP A 221 22.81 -1.20 21.15
CA ASP A 221 23.69 -1.21 19.99
C ASP A 221 23.98 0.23 19.56
N LEU A 222 25.26 0.51 19.32
CA LEU A 222 25.73 1.73 18.70
C LEU A 222 25.40 1.71 17.20
N GLU A 223 25.17 2.90 16.64
CA GLU A 223 24.80 3.06 15.24
C GLU A 223 25.78 3.97 14.48
N LEU A 224 25.72 3.90 13.16
CA LEU A 224 26.34 4.90 12.30
C LEU A 224 25.49 6.18 12.31
N PRO A 225 26.08 7.37 12.11
CA PRO A 225 25.28 8.57 11.89
C PRO A 225 24.47 8.45 10.60
N GLY A 226 23.27 9.02 10.60
CA GLY A 226 22.30 8.93 9.52
C GLY A 226 21.01 8.23 9.93
N GLY A 227 20.09 8.07 8.98
CA GLY A 227 18.74 7.63 9.32
C GLY A 227 17.87 7.27 8.14
N VAL A 228 16.56 7.33 8.36
CA VAL A 228 15.55 7.02 7.35
C VAL A 228 15.39 8.22 6.41
N VAL A 229 15.42 7.98 5.10
CA VAL A 229 15.17 9.02 4.10
C VAL A 229 13.69 9.40 4.13
N GLU A 230 13.41 10.70 4.15
CA GLU A 230 12.04 11.21 4.18
C GLU A 230 11.30 11.04 2.84
N PRO A 231 9.95 11.09 2.84
CA PRO A 231 9.20 11.12 1.58
C PRO A 231 9.64 12.28 0.68
N ASP A 232 9.85 11.97 -0.60
CA ASP A 232 10.29 12.91 -1.65
C ASP A 232 11.69 13.53 -1.45
N GLU A 233 12.49 12.98 -0.51
CA GLU A 233 13.90 13.32 -0.28
C GLU A 233 14.83 12.33 -1.02
N ASP A 234 15.96 12.82 -1.54
CA ASP A 234 16.99 11.93 -2.08
C ASP A 234 17.93 11.43 -0.95
N PRO A 235 18.55 10.24 -1.10
CA PRO A 235 19.27 9.63 0.01
C PRO A 235 20.51 10.39 0.50
N ALA A 236 21.18 11.17 -0.37
CA ALA A 236 22.36 11.93 0.05
C ALA A 236 21.93 13.16 0.87
N THR A 237 20.85 13.83 0.44
CA THR A 237 20.22 14.91 1.21
C THR A 237 19.76 14.41 2.58
N GLY A 238 19.13 13.22 2.64
CA GLY A 238 18.74 12.60 3.91
C GLY A 238 19.93 12.34 4.82
N ALA A 239 21.01 11.73 4.32
CA ALA A 239 22.23 11.52 5.12
C ALA A 239 22.84 12.84 5.64
N THR A 240 22.84 13.89 4.81
CA THR A 240 23.33 15.21 5.21
C THR A 240 22.47 15.82 6.32
N ARG A 241 21.14 15.82 6.16
CA ARG A 241 20.18 16.33 7.16
C ARG A 241 20.35 15.59 8.49
N GLU A 242 20.36 14.26 8.45
CA GLU A 242 20.50 13.43 9.66
C GLU A 242 21.83 13.72 10.37
N MET A 243 22.95 13.90 9.65
CA MET A 243 24.22 14.31 10.30
C MET A 243 24.13 15.70 10.96
N GLU A 244 23.44 16.67 10.35
CA GLU A 244 23.24 17.99 10.97
C GLU A 244 22.40 17.88 12.25
N GLU A 245 21.34 17.08 12.22
CA GLU A 245 20.44 16.86 13.35
C GLU A 245 21.14 16.08 14.48
N GLU A 246 21.83 14.99 14.15
CA GLU A 246 22.44 14.07 15.11
C GLU A 246 23.80 14.53 15.64
N LEU A 247 24.61 15.17 14.81
CA LEU A 247 26.01 15.53 15.12
C LEU A 247 26.22 17.04 15.23
N GLY A 248 25.23 17.86 14.90
CA GLY A 248 25.33 19.31 14.85
C GLY A 248 26.07 19.86 13.62
N VAL A 249 26.56 18.98 12.72
CA VAL A 249 27.28 19.37 11.50
C VAL A 249 27.18 18.30 10.41
N ALA A 250 26.96 18.74 9.18
CA ALA A 250 27.08 17.89 7.99
C ALA A 250 28.56 17.70 7.60
N LEU A 251 29.06 16.48 7.73
CA LEU A 251 30.36 16.12 7.17
C LEU A 251 30.26 15.89 5.65
N PRO A 252 31.33 16.14 4.87
CA PRO A 252 31.31 15.90 3.43
C PRO A 252 31.08 14.43 3.07
N ILE A 253 30.12 14.17 2.18
CA ILE A 253 29.93 12.86 1.55
C ILE A 253 30.85 12.76 0.32
N GLN A 254 31.77 11.79 0.34
CA GLN A 254 32.76 11.60 -0.73
C GLN A 254 32.29 10.62 -1.82
N GLY A 255 31.36 9.73 -1.49
CA GLY A 255 30.84 8.71 -2.41
C GLY A 255 30.05 7.64 -1.68
N ILE A 256 29.61 6.61 -2.42
CA ILE A 256 28.88 5.47 -1.87
C ILE A 256 29.87 4.33 -1.58
N LEU A 257 29.88 3.84 -0.34
CA LEU A 257 30.60 2.65 0.08
C LEU A 257 29.80 1.38 -0.18
N ALA A 258 28.49 1.39 0.09
CA ALA A 258 27.67 0.21 -0.10
C ALA A 258 26.21 0.50 -0.40
N ILE A 259 25.57 -0.44 -1.09
CA ILE A 259 24.12 -0.57 -1.21
C ILE A 259 23.75 -1.94 -0.63
N ASP A 260 22.91 -1.97 0.40
CA ASP A 260 22.56 -3.18 1.14
C ASP A 260 21.04 -3.38 1.15
N TRP A 261 20.56 -4.49 0.59
CA TRP A 261 19.16 -4.87 0.76
C TRP A 261 18.98 -5.57 2.11
N LEU A 262 18.04 -5.05 2.90
CA LEU A 262 17.75 -5.56 4.23
C LEU A 262 16.43 -6.34 4.24
N PRO A 263 16.41 -7.59 4.72
CA PRO A 263 15.17 -8.34 4.86
C PRO A 263 14.26 -7.73 5.94
N ARG A 264 13.02 -8.23 6.03
CA ARG A 264 12.10 -7.87 7.11
C ARG A 264 12.72 -8.22 8.47
N TRP A 265 12.63 -7.30 9.43
CA TRP A 265 13.24 -7.42 10.76
C TRP A 265 12.37 -6.77 11.84
N GLU A 266 12.10 -7.45 12.95
CA GLU A 266 11.41 -6.89 14.14
C GLU A 266 10.17 -6.03 13.82
N GLY A 267 9.27 -6.55 12.99
CA GLY A 267 8.04 -5.86 12.57
C GLY A 267 8.19 -4.88 11.40
N TRP A 268 9.42 -4.49 11.05
CA TRP A 268 9.70 -3.66 9.89
C TRP A 268 9.54 -4.40 8.56
N GLY A 269 9.17 -3.65 7.52
CA GLY A 269 9.29 -4.09 6.13
C GLY A 269 10.75 -4.20 5.69
N ASP A 270 10.97 -4.72 4.49
CA ASP A 270 12.30 -4.73 3.90
C ASP A 270 12.72 -3.32 3.46
N ALA A 271 14.02 -3.09 3.33
CA ALA A 271 14.59 -1.78 3.06
C ALA A 271 15.80 -1.87 2.12
N ILE A 272 16.17 -0.72 1.55
CA ILE A 272 17.47 -0.51 0.93
C ILE A 272 18.22 0.47 1.81
N GLU A 273 19.44 0.12 2.19
CA GLU A 273 20.33 1.02 2.90
C GLU A 273 21.51 1.42 2.03
N ILE A 274 21.79 2.71 1.97
CA ILE A 274 22.95 3.28 1.28
C ILE A 274 23.93 3.74 2.35
N LEU A 275 25.16 3.22 2.30
CA LEU A 275 26.25 3.66 3.16
C LEU A 275 27.16 4.58 2.38
N TYR A 276 27.32 5.81 2.87
CA TYR A 276 28.19 6.83 2.30
C TYR A 276 29.56 6.87 2.99
N ASP A 277 30.58 7.28 2.24
CA ASP A 277 31.90 7.59 2.79
C ASP A 277 31.92 9.03 3.33
N GLY A 278 32.01 9.18 4.65
CA GLY A 278 32.16 10.48 5.32
C GLY A 278 33.61 10.96 5.40
N GLY A 279 34.54 10.21 4.81
CA GLY A 279 35.96 10.53 4.78
C GLY A 279 36.72 10.12 6.03
N VAL A 280 37.95 10.64 6.10
CA VAL A 280 38.91 10.41 7.19
C VAL A 280 39.23 11.74 7.86
N HIS A 281 39.03 11.82 9.17
CA HIS A 281 39.17 13.04 9.96
C HIS A 281 40.16 12.88 11.11
N ALA A 282 40.62 13.99 11.69
CA ALA A 282 41.41 13.94 12.91
C ALA A 282 40.55 13.42 14.09
N PRO A 283 41.12 12.66 15.05
CA PRO A 283 40.37 12.20 16.22
C PRO A 283 39.70 13.32 17.03
N ALA A 284 40.28 14.53 16.97
CA ALA A 284 39.77 15.74 17.62
C ALA A 284 38.42 16.22 17.07
N LEU A 285 37.95 15.69 15.92
CA LEU A 285 36.63 16.00 15.37
C LEU A 285 35.52 15.82 16.42
N LEU A 286 35.64 14.85 17.33
CA LEU A 286 34.66 14.64 18.41
C LEU A 286 34.42 15.87 19.29
N GLU A 287 35.40 16.77 19.41
CA GLU A 287 35.29 18.02 20.17
C GLU A 287 34.44 19.07 19.45
N GLU A 288 34.25 18.91 18.13
CA GLU A 288 33.46 19.80 17.27
C GLU A 288 32.01 19.33 17.12
N LEU A 289 31.76 18.02 17.29
CA LEU A 289 30.43 17.42 17.16
C LEU A 289 29.57 17.68 18.41
N GLN A 290 28.27 17.86 18.18
CA GLN A 290 27.28 18.14 19.21
C GLN A 290 26.11 17.17 19.04
N PRO A 291 26.09 16.07 19.83
CA PRO A 291 24.92 15.20 19.91
C PRO A 291 23.67 16.01 20.26
N ASP A 292 22.54 15.69 19.63
CA ASP A 292 21.26 16.36 19.90
C ASP A 292 20.78 16.24 21.37
N GLY A 293 21.34 15.26 22.11
CA GLY A 293 21.03 14.98 23.50
C GLY A 293 19.68 14.32 23.72
N PHE A 294 18.96 13.96 22.65
CA PHE A 294 17.65 13.33 22.69
C PHE A 294 17.68 11.96 22.02
N GLU A 295 17.96 11.91 20.72
CA GLU A 295 18.16 10.67 19.99
C GLU A 295 19.57 10.15 20.22
N ILE A 296 20.57 11.01 20.03
CA ILE A 296 21.99 10.71 20.18
C ILE A 296 22.50 11.26 21.50
N LEU A 297 22.89 10.34 22.38
CA LEU A 297 23.36 10.63 23.73
C LEU A 297 24.87 10.81 23.82
N GLY A 298 25.61 10.31 22.83
CA GLY A 298 27.07 10.34 22.83
C GLY A 298 27.68 9.83 21.54
N LEU A 299 28.96 10.17 21.35
CA LEU A 299 29.73 9.85 20.16
C LEU A 299 31.08 9.26 20.57
N GLY A 300 31.61 8.34 19.78
CA GLY A 300 32.91 7.74 20.07
C GLY A 300 33.59 7.12 18.85
N TRP A 301 34.91 7.02 18.93
CA TRP A 301 35.73 6.31 17.95
C TRP A 301 35.95 4.86 18.36
N TYR A 302 35.57 3.92 17.51
CA TYR A 302 35.66 2.48 17.77
C TYR A 302 36.55 1.78 16.76
N ARG A 303 37.40 0.87 17.23
CA ARG A 303 38.27 0.10 16.35
C ARG A 303 37.46 -0.95 15.59
N PRO A 304 37.80 -1.25 14.32
CA PRO A 304 37.10 -2.26 13.54
C PRO A 304 37.02 -3.64 14.23
N GLU A 305 38.07 -4.04 14.93
CA GLU A 305 38.13 -5.31 15.68
C GLU A 305 37.20 -5.35 16.91
N ASP A 306 36.78 -4.19 17.42
CA ASP A 306 35.95 -4.06 18.63
C ASP A 306 34.46 -3.87 18.30
N LEU A 307 34.09 -3.84 17.01
CA LEU A 307 32.69 -3.60 16.60
C LEU A 307 31.75 -4.77 16.96
N ALA A 308 32.28 -6.00 16.97
CA ALA A 308 31.48 -7.17 17.27
C ALA A 308 30.93 -7.13 18.71
N GLY A 309 29.61 -7.06 18.85
CA GLY A 309 28.92 -7.02 20.14
C GLY A 309 28.65 -5.61 20.69
N VAL A 310 29.08 -4.56 19.99
CA VAL A 310 28.70 -3.16 20.32
C VAL A 310 27.82 -2.51 19.26
N VAL A 311 27.85 -2.97 18.00
CA VAL A 311 26.90 -2.58 16.95
C VAL A 311 25.91 -3.69 16.66
N SER A 312 24.85 -3.38 15.91
CA SER A 312 23.88 -4.37 15.45
C SER A 312 24.55 -5.53 14.69
N PRO A 313 23.99 -6.75 14.69
CA PRO A 313 24.55 -7.88 13.95
C PRO A 313 24.76 -7.60 12.45
N LEU A 314 23.95 -6.70 11.87
CA LEU A 314 24.09 -6.24 10.49
C LEU A 314 25.40 -5.46 10.29
N ASN A 315 25.62 -4.43 11.10
CA ASN A 315 26.83 -3.61 11.04
C ASN A 315 28.09 -4.43 11.37
N ALA A 316 28.00 -5.36 12.32
CA ALA A 316 29.10 -6.26 12.67
C ALA A 316 29.53 -7.16 11.50
N ARG A 317 28.60 -7.55 10.60
CA ARG A 317 28.91 -8.32 9.39
C ARG A 317 29.57 -7.49 8.31
N ARG A 318 29.02 -6.30 8.02
CA ARG A 318 29.42 -5.52 6.83
C ARG A 318 30.59 -4.58 7.05
N LEU A 319 30.65 -3.88 8.20
CA LEU A 319 31.63 -2.82 8.43
C LEU A 319 33.09 -3.31 8.23
N PRO A 320 33.51 -4.49 8.72
CA PRO A 320 34.86 -4.97 8.47
C PRO A 320 35.23 -5.05 6.99
N SER A 321 34.29 -5.48 6.14
CA SER A 321 34.50 -5.59 4.69
C SER A 321 34.56 -4.22 4.00
N LEU A 322 33.70 -3.29 4.42
CA LEU A 322 33.70 -1.90 3.91
C LEU A 322 35.00 -1.18 4.27
N LEU A 323 35.46 -1.34 5.50
CA LEU A 323 36.66 -0.67 6.03
C LEU A 323 37.95 -1.27 5.44
N ALA A 324 37.95 -2.55 5.10
CA ALA A 324 39.09 -3.21 4.46
C ALA A 324 39.30 -2.74 3.00
N ASN A 325 38.23 -2.34 2.31
CA ASN A 325 38.31 -1.84 0.94
C ASN A 325 37.35 -0.65 0.71
N PRO A 326 37.67 0.54 1.25
CA PRO A 326 36.79 1.70 1.19
C PRO A 326 36.74 2.36 -0.19
N GLY A 327 37.66 2.01 -1.09
CA GLY A 327 37.66 2.50 -2.47
C GLY A 327 36.73 1.71 -3.40
N ALA A 328 36.12 0.63 -2.93
CA ALA A 328 35.20 -0.19 -3.71
C ALA A 328 33.75 0.05 -3.29
N LEU A 329 32.84 0.06 -4.27
CA LEU A 329 31.42 -0.03 -4.02
C LEU A 329 31.03 -1.48 -3.72
N HIS A 330 30.40 -1.70 -2.56
CA HIS A 330 29.92 -3.01 -2.13
C HIS A 330 28.43 -3.18 -2.40
N ASN A 331 28.05 -4.25 -3.10
CA ASN A 331 26.66 -4.64 -3.29
C ASN A 331 26.34 -5.78 -2.30
N LEU A 332 25.46 -5.50 -1.33
CA LEU A 332 25.24 -6.36 -0.18
C LEU A 332 23.79 -6.85 -0.10
N ARG A 333 23.63 -8.03 0.52
CA ARG A 333 22.35 -8.58 0.95
C ARG A 333 22.47 -8.99 2.40
N ASP A 334 21.76 -8.28 3.28
CA ASP A 334 21.77 -8.50 4.72
C ASP A 334 23.20 -8.40 5.31
N GLY A 335 23.96 -7.41 4.85
CA GLY A 335 25.33 -7.14 5.30
C GLY A 335 26.39 -8.10 4.77
N SER A 336 26.06 -8.95 3.80
CA SER A 336 27.00 -9.88 3.16
C SER A 336 27.09 -9.59 1.65
N PRO A 337 28.27 -9.76 1.01
CA PRO A 337 28.40 -9.60 -0.44
C PRO A 337 27.40 -10.47 -1.20
N PHE A 338 26.78 -9.87 -2.24
CA PHE A 338 25.82 -10.54 -3.11
C PHE A 338 26.49 -11.46 -4.15
#